data_AF-A0A7J4GVF7-F1
#
_entry.id   AF-A0A7J4GVF7-F1
#
_cell.length_a   1.000
_cell.length_b   1.000
_cell.length_c   1.000
_cell.angle_alpha   90.00
_cell.angle_beta   90.00
_cell.angle_gamma   90.00
#
_symmetry.space_group_name_H-M   'P 1'
#
loop_
_entity.id
_entity.type
_entity.pdbx_description
1 polymer ?
#
loop_
_entity_poly.entity_id
_entity_poly.type
_entity_poly.pdbx_seq_one_letter_code
_entity_poly.pdbx_strand_id
1 'polypeptide(L)' 'MPGSPYLDQPPKGLLTWPKLLSISVPTISVLSVVAWSQDLLLEWLIFLALALIIFGMIRK' A
#
# COMPACT_ATOMS: atom_id res chain seq x y z
N MET A 1 26.81 18.13 8.93
CA MET A 1 27.19 18.05 10.36
C MET A 1 27.89 16.72 10.60
N PRO A 2 29.00 16.67 11.36
CA PRO A 2 29.63 15.41 11.75
C PRO A 2 28.63 14.63 12.61
N GLY A 3 28.29 13.40 12.19
CA GLY A 3 27.44 12.48 12.95
C GLY A 3 25.98 12.91 13.09
N SER A 4 25.22 13.06 11.99
CA SER A 4 23.76 13.00 12.11
C SER A 4 23.40 11.64 12.69
N PRO A 5 22.83 11.55 13.91
CA PRO A 5 22.51 10.27 14.52
C PRO A 5 21.49 9.60 13.60
N TYR A 6 21.87 8.51 12.95
CA TYR A 6 20.86 7.62 12.39
C TYR A 6 19.96 7.27 13.56
N LEU A 7 18.68 7.60 13.45
CA LEU A 7 17.74 7.33 14.51
C LEU A 7 17.73 5.81 14.73
N ASP A 8 18.26 5.35 15.87
CA ASP A 8 18.27 3.92 16.25
C ASP A 8 16.86 3.31 16.23
N GLN A 9 15.83 4.16 16.33
CA GLN A 9 14.44 3.78 16.22
C GLN A 9 13.69 4.77 15.30
N PRO A 10 12.81 4.28 14.41
CA PRO A 10 12.02 5.16 13.56
C PRO A 10 11.14 6.09 14.41
N PRO A 11 10.97 7.38 14.03
CA PRO A 11 10.16 8.32 14.80
C PRO A 11 8.75 7.79 15.03
N LYS A 12 8.27 7.91 16.27
CA LYS A 12 6.90 7.50 16.65
C LYS A 12 5.89 8.25 15.79
N GLY A 13 5.04 7.52 15.06
CA GLY A 13 3.98 8.07 14.23
C GLY A 13 4.26 8.09 12.72
N LEU A 14 5.49 7.75 12.27
CA LEU A 14 5.75 7.58 10.85
C LEU A 14 5.11 6.30 10.32
N LEU A 15 4.31 6.45 9.27
CA LEU A 15 3.74 5.35 8.53
C LEU A 15 4.81 4.81 7.58
N THR A 16 5.66 3.92 8.11
CA THR A 16 6.76 3.32 7.37
C THR A 16 6.25 2.31 6.34
N TRP A 17 7.04 2.04 5.30
CA TRP A 17 6.72 1.02 4.29
C TRP A 17 6.35 -0.34 4.88
N PRO A 18 7.07 -0.90 5.86
CA PRO A 18 6.67 -2.16 6.51
C PRO A 18 5.29 -2.09 7.17
N LYS A 19 5.00 -0.96 7.85
CA LYS A 19 3.69 -0.75 8.50
C LYS A 19 2.57 -0.60 7.48
N LEU A 20 2.81 0.12 6.38
CA LEU A 20 1.87 0.24 5.27
C LEU A 20 1.57 -1.13 4.66
N LEU A 21 2.61 -1.91 4.35
CA LEU A 21 2.48 -3.26 3.78
C LEU A 21 1.74 -4.21 4.72
N SER A 22 2.02 -4.15 6.03
CA SER A 22 1.32 -5.00 7.01
C SER A 22 -0.20 -4.77 7.06
N ILE A 23 -0.68 -3.62 6.61
CA ILE A 23 -2.11 -3.28 6.57
C ILE A 23 -2.67 -3.52 5.16
N SER A 24 -1.96 -3.04 4.13
CA SER A 24 -2.46 -3.10 2.74
C SER A 24 -2.47 -4.52 2.19
N VAL A 25 -1.45 -5.34 2.48
CA VAL A 25 -1.34 -6.71 1.96
C VAL A 25 -2.53 -7.58 2.40
N PRO A 26 -2.85 -7.72 3.71
CA PRO A 26 -4.01 -8.52 4.11
C PRO A 26 -5.33 -7.93 3.58
N THR A 27 -5.47 -6.61 3.54
CA THR A 27 -6.69 -5.96 3.03
C THR A 27 -6.92 -6.27 1.55
N ILE A 28 -5.89 -6.07 0.71
CA ILE A 28 -5.96 -6.36 -0.74
C ILE A 28 -6.16 -7.86 -0.97
N SER A 29 -5.55 -8.71 -0.16
CA SER A 29 -5.72 -10.16 -0.26
C SER A 29 -7.16 -10.59 -0.01
N VAL A 30 -7.80 -10.12 1.07
CA VAL A 30 -9.21 -10.43 1.37
C VAL A 30 -10.12 -9.93 0.24
N LEU A 31 -9.93 -8.70 -0.23
CA LEU A 31 -10.72 -8.15 -1.34
C LEU A 31 -10.54 -8.95 -2.63
N SER A 32 -9.33 -9.45 -2.89
CA SER A 32 -9.05 -10.27 -4.08
C SER A 32 -9.76 -11.64 -4.01
N VAL A 33 -9.83 -12.25 -2.82
CA VAL A 33 -10.59 -13.50 -2.61
C VAL A 33 -12.09 -13.28 -2.82
N VAL A 34 -12.63 -12.17 -2.32
CA VAL A 34 -14.04 -11.80 -2.53
C VAL A 34 -14.31 -11.56 -4.02
N ALA A 35 -13.44 -10.81 -4.72
CA ALA A 35 -13.58 -10.55 -6.15
C ALA A 35 -13.55 -11.85 -6.98
N TRP A 36 -12.70 -12.81 -6.61
CA TRP A 36 -12.72 -14.14 -7.21
C TRP A 36 -14.07 -14.82 -7.00
N SER A 37 -14.59 -14.85 -5.78
CA SER A 37 -15.87 -15.54 -5.49
C SER A 37 -17.07 -15.00 -6.28
N GLN A 38 -16.98 -13.78 -6.82
CA GLN A 38 -18.03 -13.10 -7.59
C GLN A 38 -17.73 -13.06 -9.09
N ASP A 39 -16.69 -13.74 -9.56
CA ASP A 39 -16.21 -13.71 -10.96
C ASP A 39 -15.84 -12.29 -11.46
N LEU A 40 -15.50 -11.37 -10.55
CA LEU A 40 -15.17 -9.96 -10.82
C LEU A 40 -13.65 -9.68 -10.77
N LEU A 41 -12.83 -10.68 -11.09
CA LEU A 41 -11.37 -10.57 -11.00
C LEU A 41 -10.80 -9.52 -11.98
N LEU A 42 -11.35 -9.43 -13.18
CA LEU A 42 -10.86 -8.51 -14.21
C LEU A 42 -11.15 -7.05 -13.81
N GLU A 43 -12.38 -6.76 -13.40
CA GLU A 43 -12.83 -5.45 -12.94
C GLU A 43 -12.04 -5.00 -11.72
N TRP A 44 -11.77 -5.92 -10.79
CA TRP A 44 -10.96 -5.67 -9.61
C TRP A 44 -9.51 -5.29 -9.97
N LEU A 45 -8.89 -6.01 -10.91
CA LEU A 45 -7.54 -5.70 -11.38
C LEU A 45 -7.47 -4.35 -12.12
N ILE A 46 -8.47 -4.05 -12.95
CA ILE A 46 -8.57 -2.75 -13.63
C ILE A 46 -8.71 -1.63 -12.61
N PHE A 47 -9.56 -1.81 -11.60
CA PHE A 47 -9.74 -0.84 -10.50
C PHE A 47 -8.42 -0.60 -9.75
N LEU A 48 -7.69 -1.66 -9.39
CA LEU A 48 -6.39 -1.55 -8.73
C LEU A 48 -5.36 -0.79 -9.59
N ALA A 49 -5.30 -1.09 -10.89
CA ALA A 49 -4.39 -0.42 -11.81
C ALA A 49 -4.71 1.08 -11.92
N LEU A 50 -5.99 1.45 -12.08
CA LEU A 50 -6.42 2.84 -12.12
C LEU A 50 -6.11 3.57 -10.81
N ALA A 51 -6.37 2.94 -9.67
CA ALA A 51 -6.06 3.52 -8.36
C ALA A 51 -4.57 3.84 -8.21
N LEU A 52 -3.68 2.92 -8.64
CA LEU A 52 -2.23 3.13 -8.60
C LEU A 52 -1.79 4.24 -9.55
N ILE A 53 -2.36 4.32 -10.76
CA ILE A 53 -2.07 5.40 -11.72
C ILE A 53 -2.47 6.74 -11.13
N ILE A 54 -3.69 6.87 -10.60
CA ILE A 54 -4.19 8.10 -9.98
C ILE A 54 -3.31 8.48 -8.79
N PHE A 55 -2.96 7.53 -7.93
CA PHE A 55 -2.08 7.78 -6.79
C PHE A 55 -0.70 8.28 -7.24
N GLY A 56 -0.13 7.68 -8.29
CA GLY A 56 1.12 8.12 -8.90
C GLY A 56 1.03 9.52 -9.52
N MET A 57 -0.13 9.89 -10.08
CA MET A 57 -0.37 11.23 -10.60
C MET A 57 -0.51 12.28 -9.48
N ILE A 58 -1.20 11.95 -8.39
CA ILE A 58 -1.39 12.85 -7.23
C ILE A 58 -0.07 13.10 -6.49
N ARG A 59 0.81 12.10 -6.43
CA ARG A 59 2.11 12.20 -5.74
C ARG A 59 3.19 12.92 -6.55
N LYS A 60 2.89 13.41 -7.77
CA LYS A 60 3.80 14.28 -8.53
C LYS A 60 4.10 15.58 -7.81
#